data_AF-A0A2E7QQ80-F1
#
_entry.id   AF-A0A2E7QQ80-F1
#
_cell.length_a   1.000
_cell.length_b   1.000
_cell.length_c   1.000
_cell.angle_alpha   90.00
_cell.angle_beta   90.00
_cell.angle_gamma   90.00
#
_symmetry.space_group_name_H-M   'P 1'
#
loop_
_entity.id
_entity.type
_entity.pdbx_description
1 polymer ?
#
loop_
_entity_poly.entity_id
_entity_poly.type
_entity_poly.pdbx_seq_one_letter_code
_entity_poly.pdbx_strand_id
1 'polypeptide(L)'
;MINQRTARTASFTLLEVVIAVAVFFTAVFAILELVSLNIATANWLQHKRPDLGVLAGQTMRSTNITEDMREQPEDETFEYNGGPGRSSLFARSGWERQVSLVATNLSGTNGLYRADFWLTEELARREIKSTMSILMYRPDGLQGPP
;
A
#
# COMPACT_ATOMS: atom_id res chain seq x y z
N MET A 1 16.93 -51.96 61.19
CA MET A 1 17.51 -50.95 60.27
C MET A 1 16.36 -50.33 59.48
N ILE A 2 15.91 -49.13 59.84
CA ILE A 2 14.83 -48.43 59.12
C ILE A 2 15.46 -47.22 58.44
N ASN A 3 15.59 -47.31 57.12
CA ASN A 3 16.22 -46.30 56.27
C ASN A 3 15.15 -45.24 55.94
N GLN A 4 15.09 -44.16 56.73
CA GLN A 4 14.20 -43.04 56.42
C GLN A 4 14.80 -42.22 55.28
N ARG A 5 14.28 -42.43 54.06
CA ARG A 5 14.48 -41.51 52.95
C ARG A 5 13.73 -40.21 53.28
N THR A 6 14.47 -39.19 53.68
CA THR A 6 13.97 -37.82 53.80
C THR A 6 13.58 -37.31 52.41
N ALA A 7 12.31 -37.43 52.07
CA ALA A 7 11.73 -36.67 50.96
C ALA A 7 11.82 -35.19 51.35
N ARG A 8 12.72 -34.44 50.69
CA ARG A 8 12.75 -32.98 50.81
C ARG A 8 11.45 -32.44 50.24
N THR A 9 10.51 -32.10 51.11
CA THR A 9 9.36 -31.28 50.76
C THR A 9 9.89 -29.88 50.49
N ALA A 10 10.15 -29.57 49.22
CA ALA A 10 10.54 -28.23 48.80
C ALA A 10 9.32 -27.32 48.93
N SER A 11 9.16 -26.69 50.09
CA SER A 11 8.17 -25.63 50.30
C SER A 11 8.64 -24.40 49.53
N PHE A 12 7.81 -23.93 48.59
CA PHE A 12 8.03 -22.70 47.84
C PHE A 12 8.27 -21.54 48.81
N THR A 13 9.34 -20.80 48.59
CA THR A 13 9.66 -19.65 49.44
C THR A 13 8.82 -18.45 49.01
N LEU A 14 8.47 -17.58 49.96
CA LEU A 14 7.75 -16.33 49.65
C LEU A 14 8.55 -15.46 48.65
N LEU A 15 9.87 -15.52 48.71
CA LEU A 15 10.77 -14.87 47.77
C LEU A 15 10.60 -15.38 46.33
N GLU A 16 10.48 -16.69 46.14
CA GLU A 16 10.27 -17.30 44.84
C GLU A 16 8.92 -16.91 44.23
N VAL A 17 7.86 -16.86 45.04
CA VAL A 17 6.53 -16.42 44.58
C VAL A 17 6.54 -14.96 44.12
N VAL A 18 7.22 -14.08 44.87
CA VAL A 18 7.34 -12.65 44.49
C VAL A 18 8.10 -12.50 43.17
N ILE A 19 9.18 -13.26 42.96
CA ILE A 19 9.93 -13.26 41.70
C ILE A 19 9.05 -13.78 40.55
N ALA A 20 8.32 -14.88 40.76
CA ALA A 20 7.43 -15.44 39.75
C ALA A 20 6.34 -14.46 39.33
N VAL A 21 5.72 -13.77 40.29
CA VAL A 21 4.71 -12.74 40.03
C VAL A 21 5.32 -11.56 39.25
N ALA A 22 6.52 -11.12 39.61
CA ALA A 22 7.20 -10.03 38.90
C ALA A 22 7.48 -10.39 37.43
N VAL A 23 8.05 -11.56 37.18
CA VAL A 23 8.33 -12.05 35.82
C VAL A 23 7.03 -12.24 35.02
N PHE A 24 5.97 -12.75 35.67
CA PHE A 24 4.66 -12.90 35.03
C PHE A 24 4.10 -11.56 34.55
N PHE A 25 4.14 -10.52 35.39
CA PHE A 25 3.70 -9.19 34.99
C PHE A 25 4.53 -8.64 33.82
N THR A 26 5.86 -8.74 33.88
CA THR A 26 6.73 -8.30 32.79
C THR A 26 6.42 -9.03 31.48
N ALA A 27 6.20 -10.35 31.54
CA ALA A 27 5.85 -11.14 30.38
C ALA A 27 4.50 -10.72 29.77
N VAL A 28 3.48 -10.47 30.59
CA VAL A 28 2.16 -10.02 30.11
C VAL A 28 2.26 -8.66 29.41
N PHE A 29 2.98 -7.70 29.98
CA PHE A 29 3.18 -6.39 29.32
C PHE A 29 3.94 -6.52 28.00
N ALA A 30 4.99 -7.35 27.95
CA ALA A 30 5.73 -7.59 26.72
C ALA A 30 4.85 -8.23 25.62
N ILE A 31 3.97 -9.16 25.99
CA ILE A 31 3.01 -9.77 25.04
C ILE A 31 2.02 -8.72 24.54
N LEU A 32 1.47 -7.88 25.42
CA LEU A 32 0.52 -6.83 25.04
C LEU A 32 1.16 -5.81 24.08
N GLU A 33 2.40 -5.40 24.34
CA GLU A 33 3.16 -4.51 23.48
C GLU A 33 3.37 -5.13 22.10
N LEU A 34 3.80 -6.40 22.06
CA LEU A 34 4.00 -7.13 20.81
C LEU A 34 2.70 -7.25 20.00
N VAL A 35 1.58 -7.58 20.66
CA VAL A 35 0.27 -7.67 19.98
C VAL A 35 -0.18 -6.31 19.46
N SER A 36 0.00 -5.24 20.24
CA SER A 36 -0.34 -3.87 19.84
C SER A 36 0.43 -3.46 18.58
N LEU A 37 1.73 -3.74 18.53
CA LEU A 37 2.57 -3.48 17.38
C LEU A 37 2.08 -4.25 16.14
N ASN A 38 1.78 -5.54 16.30
CA ASN A 38 1.29 -6.38 15.20
C ASN A 38 -0.06 -5.89 14.64
N ILE A 39 -1.00 -5.47 15.48
CA ILE A 39 -2.28 -4.90 15.04
C ILE A 39 -2.05 -3.58 14.30
N ALA A 40 -1.18 -2.72 14.80
CA ALA A 40 -0.84 -1.48 14.13
C ALA A 40 -0.26 -1.76 12.73
N THR A 41 0.71 -2.67 12.61
CA THR A 41 1.28 -3.07 11.32
C THR A 41 0.24 -3.70 10.39
N ALA A 42 -0.63 -4.58 10.91
CA ALA A 42 -1.70 -5.19 10.13
C ALA A 42 -2.68 -4.14 9.60
N ASN A 43 -3.08 -3.16 10.42
CA ASN A 43 -3.92 -2.05 9.98
C ASN A 43 -3.25 -1.22 8.89
N TRP A 44 -1.94 -0.98 8.98
CA TRP A 44 -1.18 -0.28 7.93
C TRP A 44 -1.16 -1.04 6.60
N LEU A 45 -1.10 -2.37 6.63
CA LEU A 45 -1.17 -3.22 5.43
C LEU A 45 -2.59 -3.34 4.86
N GLN A 46 -3.62 -3.31 5.71
CA GLN A 46 -5.01 -3.40 5.30
C GLN A 46 -5.53 -2.12 4.64
N HIS A 47 -4.92 -0.97 4.89
CA HIS A 47 -5.16 0.22 4.09
C HIS A 47 -4.65 -0.04 2.68
N LYS A 48 -5.55 -0.56 1.83
CA LYS A 48 -5.31 -0.77 0.39
C LYS A 48 -4.89 0.56 -0.20
N ARG A 49 -3.60 0.73 -0.41
CA ARG A 49 -3.09 1.85 -1.18
C ARG A 49 -3.44 1.64 -2.64
N PRO A 50 -3.71 2.71 -3.39
CA PRO A 50 -3.82 2.60 -4.82
C PRO A 50 -2.47 2.13 -5.37
N ASP A 51 -2.46 0.96 -6.00
CA ASP A 51 -1.27 0.47 -6.68
C ASP A 51 -1.16 1.19 -8.04
N LEU A 52 -0.01 1.80 -8.29
CA LEU A 52 0.31 2.45 -9.56
C LEU A 52 0.19 1.43 -10.72
N GLY A 53 0.45 0.15 -10.48
CA GLY A 53 0.25 -0.92 -11.46
C GLY A 53 -1.19 -1.04 -11.97
N VAL A 54 -2.19 -0.74 -11.13
CA VAL A 54 -3.60 -0.72 -11.53
C VAL A 54 -3.87 0.46 -12.48
N LEU A 55 -3.28 1.63 -12.20
CA LEU A 55 -3.38 2.82 -13.07
C LEU A 55 -2.76 2.57 -14.45
N ALA A 56 -1.64 1.84 -14.50
CA ALA A 56 -1.05 1.38 -15.76
C ALA A 56 -2.02 0.50 -16.55
N GLY A 57 -2.62 -0.50 -15.91
CA GLY A 57 -3.59 -1.39 -16.55
C GLY A 57 -4.83 -0.65 -17.07
N GLN A 58 -5.37 0.30 -16.30
CA GLN A 58 -6.48 1.14 -16.75
C GLN A 58 -6.09 2.01 -17.96
N THR A 59 -4.90 2.61 -17.93
CA THR A 59 -4.42 3.45 -19.04
C THR A 59 -4.21 2.63 -20.31
N MET A 60 -3.74 1.39 -20.19
CA MET A 60 -3.64 0.49 -21.35
C MET A 60 -5.01 0.20 -21.99
N ARG A 61 -6.09 0.16 -21.21
CA ARG A 61 -7.47 -0.04 -21.70
C ARG A 61 -8.11 1.22 -22.28
N SER A 62 -7.59 2.39 -21.93
CA SER A 62 -8.11 3.69 -22.38
C SER A 62 -7.81 3.90 -23.87
N THR A 63 -8.85 4.19 -24.65
CA THR A 63 -8.79 4.39 -26.11
C THR A 63 -8.68 5.85 -26.52
N ASN A 64 -9.00 6.78 -25.61
CA ASN A 64 -8.92 8.21 -25.83
C ASN A 64 -7.80 8.79 -24.95
N ILE A 65 -6.59 8.85 -25.50
CA ILE A 65 -5.42 9.40 -24.82
C ILE A 65 -4.91 10.57 -25.65
N THR A 66 -4.86 11.76 -25.06
CA THR A 66 -4.23 12.92 -25.70
C THR A 66 -2.72 12.88 -25.46
N GLU A 67 -1.96 13.03 -26.54
CA GLU A 67 -0.50 13.07 -26.48
C GLU A 67 0.00 14.39 -25.87
N ASP A 68 1.09 14.31 -25.12
CA ASP A 68 1.83 15.40 -24.48
C ASP A 68 1.00 16.30 -23.55
N MET A 69 -0.24 15.89 -23.26
CA MET A 69 -1.14 16.58 -22.36
C MET A 69 -1.20 15.87 -21.01
N ARG A 70 -1.17 16.68 -19.94
CA ARG A 70 -1.43 16.20 -18.59
C ARG A 70 -2.94 16.15 -18.39
N GLU A 71 -3.45 14.95 -18.16
CA GLU A 71 -4.86 14.65 -18.02
C GLU A 71 -5.15 14.11 -16.62
N GLN A 72 -6.36 14.38 -16.13
CA GLN A 72 -6.95 13.73 -14.98
C GLN A 72 -8.09 12.84 -15.48
N PRO A 73 -7.86 11.55 -15.75
CA PRO A 73 -8.90 10.68 -16.28
C PRO A 73 -10.03 10.47 -15.27
N GLU A 74 -11.26 10.35 -15.75
CA GLU A 74 -12.40 10.01 -14.90
C GLU A 74 -12.26 8.57 -14.38
N ASP A 75 -12.29 8.41 -13.06
CA ASP A 75 -12.22 7.12 -12.39
C ASP A 75 -13.05 7.16 -11.11
N GLU A 76 -14.18 6.43 -11.12
CA GLU A 76 -15.12 6.33 -10.00
C GLU A 76 -14.48 5.71 -8.74
N THR A 77 -13.34 5.04 -8.90
CA THR A 77 -12.61 4.39 -7.82
C THR A 77 -11.89 5.41 -6.92
N PHE A 78 -11.59 6.60 -7.44
CA PHE A 78 -10.82 7.66 -6.77
C PHE A 78 -11.66 8.91 -6.53
N GLU A 79 -11.57 9.46 -5.30
CA GLU A 79 -12.37 10.63 -4.92
C GLU A 79 -12.09 11.86 -5.80
N TYR A 80 -10.82 12.16 -6.10
CA TYR A 80 -10.49 13.36 -6.88
C TYR A 80 -10.64 13.19 -8.40
N ASN A 81 -10.94 11.98 -8.88
CA ASN A 81 -11.15 11.67 -10.30
C ASN A 81 -12.63 11.44 -10.64
N GLY A 82 -13.56 11.97 -9.83
CA GLY A 82 -15.01 11.88 -10.08
C GLY A 82 -15.71 10.72 -9.37
N GLY A 83 -15.04 10.01 -8.45
CA GLY A 83 -15.66 9.03 -7.58
C GLY A 83 -16.71 9.62 -6.62
N PRO A 84 -17.51 8.77 -5.94
CA PRO A 84 -18.63 9.18 -5.09
C PRO A 84 -18.20 9.84 -3.76
N GLY A 85 -17.11 10.61 -3.75
CA GLY A 85 -16.58 11.28 -2.56
C GLY A 85 -15.90 10.29 -1.62
N ARG A 86 -16.20 10.38 -0.32
CA ARG A 86 -15.61 9.52 0.72
C ARG A 86 -16.01 8.05 0.66
N SER A 87 -17.02 7.68 -0.14
CA SER A 87 -17.37 6.28 -0.38
C SER A 87 -16.59 5.65 -1.54
N SER A 88 -15.74 6.42 -2.23
CA SER A 88 -14.82 5.89 -3.24
C SER A 88 -13.90 4.85 -2.62
N LEU A 89 -13.52 3.83 -3.39
CA LEU A 89 -12.62 2.77 -2.90
C LEU A 89 -11.28 3.35 -2.41
N PHE A 90 -10.79 4.38 -3.08
CA PHE A 90 -9.63 5.17 -2.67
C PHE A 90 -10.07 6.61 -2.33
N ALA A 91 -10.62 6.78 -1.13
CA ALA A 91 -10.95 8.10 -0.59
C ALA A 91 -9.71 8.98 -0.40
N ARG A 92 -9.88 10.30 -0.54
CA ARG A 92 -8.84 11.34 -0.43
C ARG A 92 -7.63 11.08 -1.31
N SER A 93 -7.88 10.56 -2.50
CA SER A 93 -6.83 10.29 -3.46
C SER A 93 -7.31 10.56 -4.88
N GLY A 94 -6.35 10.79 -5.74
CA GLY A 94 -6.56 10.89 -7.17
C GLY A 94 -5.26 10.88 -7.93
N TRP A 95 -5.38 10.75 -9.24
CA TRP A 95 -4.24 10.53 -10.09
C TRP A 95 -4.35 11.29 -11.39
N GLU A 96 -3.18 11.59 -11.94
CA GLU A 96 -3.00 12.27 -13.21
C GLU A 96 -2.04 11.45 -14.07
N ARG A 97 -2.20 11.56 -15.38
CA ARG A 97 -1.28 10.95 -16.34
C ARG A 97 -0.85 11.93 -17.40
N GLN A 98 0.29 11.66 -18.00
CA GLN A 98 0.73 12.29 -19.24
C GLN A 98 1.35 11.21 -20.11
N VAL A 99 1.00 11.20 -21.39
CA VAL A 99 1.54 10.23 -22.35
C VAL A 99 2.33 10.97 -23.41
N SER A 100 3.59 10.60 -23.60
CA SER A 100 4.51 11.24 -24.56
C SER A 100 5.13 10.21 -25.50
N LEU A 101 5.42 10.63 -26.74
CA LEU A 101 6.18 9.82 -27.70
C LEU A 101 7.64 9.67 -27.26
N VAL A 102 8.18 8.46 -27.32
CA VAL A 102 9.56 8.18 -26.89
C VAL A 102 10.57 8.33 -28.03
N ALA A 103 10.19 7.94 -29.25
CA ALA A 103 11.05 8.15 -30.42
C ALA A 103 10.24 8.34 -31.70
N THR A 104 10.59 9.39 -32.43
CA THR A 104 10.10 9.68 -33.77
C THR A 104 11.20 9.37 -34.78
N ASN A 105 10.85 8.65 -35.84
CA ASN A 105 11.73 8.43 -36.99
C ASN A 105 11.34 9.42 -38.09
N LEU A 106 12.20 9.60 -39.11
CA LEU A 106 11.95 10.47 -40.28
C LEU A 106 10.65 10.15 -41.06
N SER A 107 9.94 9.06 -40.74
CA SER A 107 8.70 8.61 -41.38
C SER A 107 7.52 8.42 -40.44
N GLY A 108 7.61 8.78 -39.15
CA GLY A 108 6.49 8.68 -38.20
C GLY A 108 6.88 8.24 -36.78
N THR A 109 5.87 7.96 -35.96
CA THR A 109 6.00 7.35 -34.63
C THR A 109 6.42 5.88 -34.76
N ASN A 110 7.32 5.41 -33.89
CA ASN A 110 7.66 3.98 -33.79
C ASN A 110 6.63 3.17 -32.97
N GLY A 111 5.52 3.78 -32.56
CA GLY A 111 4.50 3.16 -31.72
C GLY A 111 4.90 3.03 -30.24
N LEU A 112 6.04 3.58 -29.82
CA LEU A 112 6.49 3.54 -28.44
C LEU A 112 6.14 4.84 -27.70
N TYR A 113 5.40 4.69 -26.62
CA TYR A 113 4.91 5.77 -25.78
C TYR A 113 5.39 5.58 -24.34
N ARG A 114 5.65 6.68 -23.65
CA ARG A 114 5.88 6.71 -22.21
C ARG A 114 4.64 7.29 -21.55
N ALA A 115 4.10 6.58 -20.56
CA ALA A 115 3.06 7.10 -19.70
C ALA A 115 3.65 7.40 -18.32
N ASP A 116 3.59 8.66 -17.94
CA ASP A 116 4.00 9.18 -16.64
C ASP A 116 2.74 9.36 -15.77
N PHE A 117 2.77 8.83 -14.56
CA PHE A 117 1.68 8.86 -13.59
C PHE A 117 2.08 9.64 -12.36
N TRP A 118 1.16 10.45 -11.85
CA TRP A 118 1.25 11.10 -10.54
C TRP A 118 0.03 10.72 -9.73
N LEU A 119 0.23 10.01 -8.63
CA LEU A 119 -0.80 9.69 -7.65
C LEU A 119 -0.63 10.60 -6.44
N THR A 120 -1.72 11.27 -6.07
CA THR A 120 -1.81 12.12 -4.89
C THR A 120 -2.76 11.47 -3.91
N GLU A 121 -2.29 11.23 -2.68
CA GLU A 121 -3.07 10.68 -1.58
C GLU A 121 -2.94 11.60 -0.35
N GLU A 122 -4.01 11.79 0.40
CA GLU A 122 -3.96 12.50 1.68
C GLU A 122 -4.09 11.52 2.86
N LEU A 123 -2.96 11.20 3.49
CA LEU A 123 -2.88 10.29 4.63
C LEU A 123 -2.51 11.04 5.91
N ALA A 124 -3.30 10.88 6.97
CA ALA A 124 -3.05 11.51 8.27
C ALA A 124 -2.81 13.05 8.18
N ARG A 125 -3.53 13.74 7.27
CA ARG A 125 -3.39 15.18 6.96
C ARG A 125 -2.05 15.56 6.32
N ARG A 126 -1.36 14.58 5.72
CA ARG A 126 -0.17 14.79 4.92
C ARG A 126 -0.44 14.33 3.50
N GLU A 127 -0.09 15.17 2.54
CA GLU A 127 -0.09 14.80 1.13
C GLU A 127 1.11 13.89 0.85
N ILE A 128 0.83 12.75 0.23
CA ILE A 128 1.80 11.79 -0.27
C ILE A 128 1.65 11.77 -1.78
N LYS A 129 2.76 12.02 -2.47
CA LYS A 129 2.82 11.98 -3.93
C LYS A 129 3.68 10.80 -4.37
N SER A 130 3.09 9.93 -5.17
CA SER A 130 3.75 8.76 -5.75
C SER A 130 3.82 8.92 -7.27
N THR A 131 4.92 8.48 -7.87
CA THR A 131 5.17 8.62 -9.31
C THR A 131 5.59 7.30 -9.91
N MET A 132 5.11 7.02 -11.11
CA MET A 132 5.52 5.86 -11.91
C MET A 132 5.57 6.25 -13.37
N SER A 133 6.54 5.72 -14.09
CA SER A 133 6.63 5.83 -15.54
C SER A 133 6.65 4.42 -16.13
N ILE A 134 5.85 4.19 -17.16
CA ILE A 134 5.88 2.93 -17.91
C ILE A 134 6.06 3.20 -19.40
N LEU A 135 6.61 2.22 -20.09
CA LEU A 135 6.67 2.20 -21.54
C LEU A 135 5.54 1.34 -22.08
N MET A 136 4.82 1.86 -23.06
CA MET A 136 3.73 1.18 -23.75
C MET A 136 4.04 1.13 -25.24
N TYR A 137 3.69 0.02 -25.88
CA TYR A 137 3.77 -0.13 -27.32
C TYR A 137 2.36 -0.19 -27.90
N ARG A 138 2.04 0.75 -28.79
CA ARG A 138 0.78 0.82 -29.53
C ARG A 138 1.08 1.04 -31.02
N PRO A 139 1.04 -0.03 -31.85
CA PRO A 139 1.36 0.10 -33.27
C PRO A 139 0.33 0.95 -34.03
N ASP A 140 -0.93 0.95 -33.58
CA ASP A 140 -2.05 1.67 -34.23
C ASP A 140 -2.17 3.14 -33.79
N GLY A 141 -1.30 3.61 -32.89
CA GLY A 141 -1.33 4.98 -32.34
C GLY A 141 -2.14 5.12 -31.05
N LEU A 142 -2.25 6.37 -30.55
CA LEU A 142 -2.93 6.67 -29.27
C LEU A 142 -4.46 6.81 -29.40
N GLN A 143 -4.98 7.03 -30.60
CA GLN A 143 -6.41 7.08 -30.88
C GLN A 143 -6.88 5.68 -31.29
N GLY A 144 -7.75 5.07 -30.50
CA GLY A 144 -8.44 3.84 -30.93
C GLY A 144 -9.34 4.10 -32.15
N PRO A 145 -9.71 3.07 -32.93
CA PRO A 145 -10.74 3.23 -33.97
C PRO A 145 -12.06 3.72 -33.33
N PRO A 146 -12.86 4.51 -34.07
CA PRO A 146 -14.16 5.02 -33.60
C PRO A 146 -15.14 3.90 -33.24
#